data_AF-A0A9D9YCZ4-F1
#
_entry.id   AF-A0A9D9YCZ4-F1
#
_cell.length_a   1.000
_cell.length_b   1.000
_cell.length_c   1.000
_cell.angle_alpha   90.00
_cell.angle_beta   90.00
_cell.angle_gamma   90.00
#
_symmetry.space_group_name_H-M   'P 1'
#
loop_
_entity.id
_entity.type
_entity.pdbx_description
1 polymer ?
#
loop_
_entity_poly.entity_id
_entity_poly.type
_entity_poly.pdbx_seq_one_letter_code
_entity_poly.pdbx_strand_id
1 'polypeptide(L)'
;MLFKKAYTWRPLAGGSFNQVYINNEATLVFKEAHSIEFSTDTPERSVRLWNLLNPNLKPEAKIATIVIDGQQVQGWTSPYVPSKHGQTLTKKELSRLTEEQRAQLVSANKRADKNVIINPKLRDIEDTEIARAQIDIYNRTGRIIVDASVPGNFMVTKSHGVVCIDIGMALLLEDKETACLDMYARRKSFVSNSTWETVHTDMHDRILKDPVGPLPKTAAITKALLFIKAYRPDIASVDFLKNTKHVEQLAQAYDTSTDTAHDTGIALLEKEQPMNLISMKKSCEKVLLNYINSRGELGENKVFKASRITQYFRNTLLTNLKIDSAQLLIKKIHAACSIEEIQKELSKASNFPILAKGHKSGFATSLGLCKIISQVTPSSPELTHTKAKMF
;
A
#
# COMPACT_ATOMS: atom_id res chain seq x y z
N MET A 1 12.38 -37.24 7.48
CA MET A 1 11.61 -36.60 6.39
C MET A 1 10.16 -36.52 6.83
N LEU A 2 9.63 -35.34 7.14
CA LEU A 2 8.20 -35.16 7.32
C LEU A 2 7.57 -35.06 5.94
N PHE A 3 6.79 -36.07 5.54
CA PHE A 3 5.98 -36.00 4.32
C PHE A 3 5.04 -34.80 4.46
N LYS A 4 5.19 -33.80 3.59
CA LYS A 4 4.23 -32.70 3.53
C LYS A 4 2.87 -33.30 3.17
N LYS A 5 1.87 -33.09 4.04
CA LYS A 5 0.49 -33.48 3.78
C LYS A 5 0.05 -32.91 2.44
N ALA A 6 -0.36 -33.77 1.50
CA ALA A 6 -0.92 -33.33 0.24
C ALA A 6 -2.33 -32.77 0.49
N TYR A 7 -2.53 -31.51 0.14
CA TYR A 7 -3.84 -30.87 0.20
C TYR A 7 -4.61 -31.15 -1.09
N THR A 8 -5.91 -31.41 -0.97
CA THR A 8 -6.83 -31.30 -2.11
C THR A 8 -7.34 -29.87 -2.18
N TRP A 9 -7.42 -29.34 -3.40
CA TRP A 9 -7.81 -27.95 -3.67
C TRP A 9 -9.12 -27.92 -4.46
N ARG A 10 -9.97 -26.96 -4.15
CA ARG A 10 -11.21 -26.72 -4.90
C ARG A 10 -11.32 -25.24 -5.28
N PRO A 11 -11.98 -24.90 -6.40
CA PRO A 11 -12.25 -23.50 -6.74
C PRO A 11 -12.99 -22.78 -5.60
N LEU A 12 -12.55 -21.57 -5.30
CA LEU A 12 -13.16 -20.67 -4.32
C LEU A 12 -13.78 -19.45 -5.01
N ALA A 13 -13.01 -18.79 -5.87
CA ALA A 13 -13.42 -17.59 -6.59
C ALA A 13 -12.55 -17.41 -7.84
N GLY A 14 -13.00 -16.58 -8.79
CA GLY A 14 -12.22 -16.15 -9.95
C GLY A 14 -12.40 -14.65 -10.17
N GLY A 15 -11.37 -13.99 -10.70
CA GLY A 15 -11.41 -12.58 -11.06
C GLY A 15 -10.71 -12.35 -12.40
N SER A 16 -10.60 -11.09 -12.83
CA SER A 16 -10.01 -10.77 -14.14
C SER A 16 -8.56 -11.22 -14.31
N PHE A 17 -7.82 -11.41 -13.21
CA PHE A 17 -6.39 -11.67 -13.23
C PHE A 17 -5.99 -13.03 -12.66
N ASN A 18 -6.80 -13.61 -11.79
CA ASN A 18 -6.42 -14.80 -11.05
C ASN A 18 -7.61 -15.73 -10.80
N GLN A 19 -7.33 -17.03 -10.81
CA GLN A 19 -8.17 -18.07 -10.24
C GLN A 19 -7.75 -18.33 -8.79
N VAL A 20 -8.73 -18.49 -7.91
CA VAL A 20 -8.52 -18.69 -6.47
C VAL A 20 -9.05 -20.05 -6.05
N TYR A 21 -8.23 -20.80 -5.33
CA TYR A 21 -8.55 -22.12 -4.79
C TYR A 21 -8.44 -22.10 -3.26
N ILE A 22 -9.20 -22.96 -2.61
CA ILE A 22 -9.12 -23.21 -1.17
C ILE A 22 -8.78 -24.68 -0.92
N ASN A 23 -7.95 -24.95 0.08
CA ASN A 23 -7.70 -26.32 0.48
C ASN A 23 -8.92 -26.93 1.20
N ASN A 24 -9.00 -28.25 1.24
CA ASN A 24 -10.07 -29.00 1.92
C ASN A 24 -10.23 -28.67 3.41
N GLU A 25 -9.17 -28.27 4.10
CA GLU A 25 -9.21 -27.87 5.51
C GLU A 25 -9.67 -26.41 5.71
N ALA A 26 -9.85 -25.64 4.63
CA ALA A 26 -10.16 -24.21 4.67
C ALA A 26 -9.18 -23.40 5.53
N THR A 27 -7.89 -23.75 5.46
CA THR A 27 -6.80 -23.07 6.18
C THR A 27 -5.92 -22.23 5.24
N LEU A 28 -5.88 -22.57 3.95
CA LEU A 28 -5.04 -21.92 2.95
C LEU A 28 -5.83 -21.60 1.68
N VAL A 29 -5.44 -20.51 1.05
CA VAL A 29 -5.84 -20.11 -0.30
C VAL A 29 -4.64 -20.23 -1.22
N PHE A 30 -4.88 -20.69 -2.44
CA PHE A 30 -3.91 -20.66 -3.53
C PHE A 30 -4.44 -19.74 -4.63
N LYS A 31 -3.61 -18.81 -5.10
CA LYS A 31 -3.92 -17.92 -6.22
C LYS A 31 -3.03 -18.27 -7.41
N GLU A 32 -3.67 -18.57 -8.53
CA GLU A 32 -3.08 -18.83 -9.84
C GLU A 32 -3.36 -17.64 -10.76
N ALA A 33 -2.34 -17.10 -11.43
CA ALA A 33 -2.55 -16.07 -12.43
C ALA A 33 -3.08 -16.68 -13.73
N HIS A 34 -4.09 -16.08 -14.36
CA HIS A 34 -4.70 -16.61 -15.59
C HIS A 34 -3.72 -16.66 -16.78
N SER A 35 -2.75 -15.74 -16.84
CA SER A 35 -1.71 -15.73 -17.87
C SER A 35 -0.50 -14.92 -17.40
N ILE A 36 0.71 -15.38 -17.76
CA ILE A 36 1.98 -14.67 -17.56
C ILE A 36 2.14 -13.53 -18.57
N GLU A 37 1.36 -13.54 -19.66
CA GLU A 37 1.54 -12.62 -20.80
C GLU A 37 0.92 -11.23 -20.61
N PHE A 38 0.09 -11.03 -19.58
CA PHE A 38 -0.54 -9.74 -19.29
C PHE A 38 -0.09 -9.18 -17.95
N SER A 39 -0.32 -7.87 -17.78
CA SER A 39 0.01 -6.92 -16.70
C SER A 39 -0.41 -7.31 -15.27
N THR A 40 -0.45 -8.60 -14.96
CA THR A 40 -0.66 -9.14 -13.63
C THR A 40 0.63 -9.05 -12.82
N ASP A 41 0.47 -9.04 -11.50
CA ASP A 41 1.62 -9.15 -10.61
C ASP A 41 2.31 -10.50 -10.77
N THR A 42 3.65 -10.47 -10.83
CA THR A 42 4.44 -11.68 -10.62
C THR A 42 4.13 -12.26 -9.23
N PRO A 43 4.00 -13.58 -9.07
CA PRO A 43 3.79 -14.22 -7.77
C PRO A 43 4.73 -13.73 -6.66
N GLU A 44 5.98 -13.38 -6.98
CA GLU A 44 6.96 -12.86 -6.04
C GLU A 44 6.57 -11.48 -5.49
N ARG A 45 6.03 -10.59 -6.34
CA ARG A 45 5.50 -9.29 -5.92
C ARG A 45 4.30 -9.50 -5.01
N SER A 46 3.37 -10.37 -5.39
CA SER A 46 2.18 -10.67 -4.59
C SER A 46 2.53 -11.23 -3.22
N VAL A 47 3.41 -12.25 -3.13
CA VAL A 47 3.87 -12.80 -1.86
C VAL A 47 4.52 -11.74 -0.97
N ARG A 48 5.41 -10.92 -1.55
CA ARG A 48 6.10 -9.85 -0.82
C ARG A 48 5.09 -8.82 -0.27
N LEU A 49 4.15 -8.38 -1.09
CA LEU A 49 3.16 -7.39 -0.68
C LEU A 49 2.15 -7.95 0.32
N TRP A 50 1.70 -9.19 0.15
CA TRP A 50 0.85 -9.86 1.14
C TRP A 50 1.49 -9.85 2.53
N ASN A 51 2.74 -10.31 2.61
CA ASN A 51 3.46 -10.38 3.89
C ASN A 51 3.75 -8.99 4.47
N LEU A 52 3.93 -7.98 3.62
CA LEU A 52 4.13 -6.59 4.05
C LEU A 52 2.84 -5.96 4.61
N LEU A 53 1.72 -6.19 3.93
CA LEU A 53 0.43 -5.60 4.28
C LEU A 53 -0.23 -6.32 5.46
N ASN A 54 -0.04 -7.64 5.55
CA ASN A 54 -0.67 -8.52 6.54
C ASN A 54 0.37 -9.26 7.41
N PRO A 55 1.30 -8.56 8.10
CA PRO A 55 2.45 -9.18 8.78
C PRO A 55 2.07 -10.13 9.93
N ASN A 56 0.88 -9.92 10.50
CA ASN A 56 0.39 -10.67 11.66
C ASN A 56 -0.29 -12.00 11.28
N LEU A 57 -0.55 -12.24 9.98
CA LEU A 57 -1.17 -13.47 9.54
C LEU A 57 -0.14 -14.60 9.41
N LYS A 58 -0.51 -15.79 9.90
CA LYS A 58 0.30 -17.00 9.79
C LYS A 58 -0.52 -18.16 9.19
N PRO A 59 0.11 -19.05 8.41
CA PRO A 59 1.49 -18.96 7.93
C PRO A 59 1.72 -17.79 6.97
N GLU A 60 2.98 -17.37 6.77
CA GLU A 60 3.30 -16.35 5.76
C GLU A 60 2.95 -16.84 4.34
N ALA A 61 2.61 -15.90 3.46
CA ALA A 61 2.45 -16.20 2.05
C ALA A 61 3.78 -16.65 1.45
N LYS A 62 3.69 -17.56 0.47
CA LYS A 62 4.85 -18.14 -0.23
C LYS A 62 4.47 -18.62 -1.61
N ILE A 63 5.46 -18.64 -2.51
CA ILE A 63 5.36 -19.31 -3.79
C ILE A 63 5.11 -20.80 -3.57
N ALA A 64 4.23 -21.37 -4.37
CA ALA A 64 3.88 -22.78 -4.29
C ALA A 64 3.56 -23.36 -5.66
N THR A 65 3.77 -24.66 -5.78
CA THR A 65 3.25 -25.47 -6.88
C THR A 65 2.30 -26.48 -6.27
N ILE A 66 1.07 -26.56 -6.78
CA ILE A 66 0.06 -27.51 -6.33
C ILE A 66 -0.39 -28.37 -7.50
N VAL A 67 -1.16 -29.44 -7.22
CA VAL A 67 -1.77 -30.28 -8.26
C VAL A 67 -3.26 -29.99 -8.31
N ILE A 68 -3.75 -29.58 -9.48
CA ILE A 68 -5.17 -29.39 -9.79
C ILE A 68 -5.48 -30.29 -11.00
N ASP A 69 -6.44 -31.20 -10.87
CA ASP A 69 -6.86 -32.13 -11.92
C ASP A 69 -5.70 -32.90 -12.59
N GLY A 70 -4.72 -33.30 -11.77
CA GLY A 70 -3.53 -34.03 -12.22
C GLY A 70 -2.43 -33.17 -12.85
N GLN A 71 -2.64 -31.87 -13.01
CA GLN A 71 -1.66 -30.93 -13.56
C GLN A 71 -0.96 -30.13 -12.46
N GLN A 72 0.34 -29.92 -12.61
CA GLN A 72 1.10 -29.05 -11.72
C GLN A 72 0.89 -27.59 -12.11
N VAL A 73 0.42 -26.80 -11.15
CA VAL A 73 0.10 -25.38 -11.33
C VAL A 73 0.97 -24.55 -10.40
N GLN A 74 1.63 -23.52 -10.93
CA GLN A 74 2.45 -22.60 -10.16
C GLN A 74 1.66 -21.35 -9.77
N GLY A 75 1.85 -20.90 -8.53
CA GLY A 75 1.21 -19.68 -8.02
C GLY A 75 1.75 -19.35 -6.64
N TRP A 76 0.88 -18.84 -5.77
CA TRP A 76 1.24 -18.57 -4.39
C TRP A 76 0.12 -18.93 -3.42
N THR A 77 0.53 -19.29 -2.20
CA THR A 77 -0.38 -19.61 -1.09
C THR A 77 -0.38 -18.50 -0.05
N SER A 78 -1.51 -18.33 0.62
CA SER A 78 -1.68 -17.49 1.81
C SER A 78 -2.71 -18.08 2.78
N PRO A 79 -2.79 -17.60 4.03
CA PRO A 79 -3.83 -18.02 4.96
C PRO A 79 -5.23 -17.73 4.42
N TYR A 80 -6.16 -18.67 4.59
CA TYR A 80 -7.57 -18.39 4.38
C TYR A 80 -8.10 -17.47 5.48
N VAL A 81 -8.78 -16.40 5.09
CA VAL A 81 -9.31 -15.39 6.00
C VAL A 81 -10.84 -15.43 5.94
N PRO A 82 -11.52 -15.99 6.96
CA PRO A 82 -12.97 -16.01 6.98
C PRO A 82 -13.53 -14.61 7.24
N SER A 83 -14.47 -14.16 6.41
CA SER A 83 -15.18 -12.90 6.64
C SER A 83 -16.08 -13.00 7.86
N LYS A 84 -16.14 -11.92 8.65
CA LYS A 84 -17.18 -11.72 9.66
C LYS A 84 -18.53 -11.30 9.03
N HIS A 85 -18.49 -10.52 7.95
CA HIS A 85 -19.65 -9.86 7.35
C HIS A 85 -20.28 -10.62 6.18
N GLY A 86 -19.63 -11.69 5.71
CA GLY A 86 -20.21 -12.65 4.77
C GLY A 86 -21.30 -13.55 5.36
N GLN A 87 -21.83 -13.24 6.56
CA GLN A 87 -23.00 -13.96 7.08
C GLN A 87 -24.23 -13.55 6.26
N THR A 88 -24.68 -14.44 5.39
CA THR A 88 -26.02 -14.40 4.84
C THR A 88 -27.00 -14.35 6.00
N LEU A 89 -27.88 -13.32 6.05
CA LEU A 89 -28.96 -13.29 7.02
C LEU A 89 -29.72 -14.62 6.93
N THR A 90 -29.90 -15.26 8.07
CA THR A 90 -30.72 -16.48 8.14
C THR A 90 -32.13 -16.17 7.66
N LYS A 91 -32.87 -17.16 7.14
CA LYS A 91 -34.29 -16.98 6.74
C LYS A 91 -35.13 -16.33 7.85
N LYS A 92 -34.80 -16.63 9.12
CA LYS A 92 -35.42 -16.07 10.33
C LYS A 92 -35.09 -14.60 10.56
N GLU A 93 -33.87 -14.17 10.25
CA GLU A 93 -33.49 -12.75 10.31
C GLU A 93 -34.12 -11.98 9.15
N LEU A 94 -34.14 -12.57 7.95
CA LEU A 94 -34.83 -12.01 6.78
C LEU A 94 -36.32 -11.75 7.06
N SER A 95 -36.99 -12.69 7.73
CA SER A 95 -38.42 -12.58 8.05
C SER A 95 -38.73 -11.51 9.10
N ARG A 96 -37.71 -11.05 9.86
CA ARG A 96 -37.86 -9.99 10.87
C ARG A 96 -37.70 -8.58 10.30
N LEU A 97 -37.26 -8.44 9.05
CA LEU A 97 -37.08 -7.15 8.39
C LEU A 97 -38.43 -6.59 7.90
N THR A 98 -38.62 -5.27 7.99
CA THR A 98 -39.77 -4.59 7.39
C THR A 98 -39.68 -4.64 5.85
N GLU A 99 -40.79 -4.38 5.16
CA GLU A 99 -40.77 -4.27 3.68
C GLU A 99 -39.85 -3.14 3.21
N GLU A 100 -39.84 -2.00 3.91
CA GLU A 100 -38.96 -0.88 3.59
C GLU A 100 -37.48 -1.26 3.73
N GLN A 101 -37.11 -1.96 4.81
CA GLN A 101 -35.75 -2.48 5.00
C GLN A 101 -35.38 -3.46 3.89
N ARG A 102 -36.30 -4.36 3.51
CA ARG A 102 -36.09 -5.28 2.39
C ARG A 102 -35.94 -4.55 1.05
N ALA A 103 -36.74 -3.50 0.80
CA ALA A 103 -36.65 -2.69 -0.41
C ALA A 103 -35.32 -1.93 -0.50
N GLN A 104 -34.85 -1.34 0.61
CA GLN A 104 -33.51 -0.72 0.71
C GLN A 104 -32.39 -1.73 0.47
N LEU A 105 -32.54 -2.96 0.97
CA LEU A 105 -31.57 -4.04 0.73
C LEU A 105 -31.56 -4.51 -0.73
N VAL A 106 -32.72 -4.61 -1.37
CA VAL A 106 -32.83 -4.99 -2.79
C VAL A 106 -32.28 -3.89 -3.71
N SER A 107 -32.52 -2.61 -3.38
CA SER A 107 -31.98 -1.50 -4.17
C SER A 107 -30.45 -1.39 -4.05
N ALA A 108 -29.89 -1.62 -2.85
CA ALA A 108 -28.45 -1.62 -2.60
C ALA A 108 -27.72 -2.80 -3.30
N ASN A 109 -28.41 -3.90 -3.57
CA ASN A 109 -27.82 -5.14 -4.09
C ASN A 109 -27.95 -5.34 -5.61
N LYS A 110 -28.40 -4.34 -6.39
CA LYS A 110 -28.62 -4.48 -7.85
C LYS A 110 -27.38 -4.91 -8.66
N ARG A 111 -26.16 -4.89 -8.08
CA ARG A 111 -24.90 -5.32 -8.73
C ARG A 111 -24.21 -6.53 -8.08
N ALA A 112 -24.63 -6.97 -6.89
CA ALA A 112 -24.02 -8.10 -6.20
C ALA A 112 -24.84 -9.37 -6.45
N ASP A 113 -24.17 -10.52 -6.41
CA ASP A 113 -24.77 -11.85 -6.45
C ASP A 113 -26.09 -11.87 -5.67
N LYS A 114 -27.22 -12.19 -6.34
CA LYS A 114 -28.61 -11.81 -5.97
C LYS A 114 -29.08 -12.26 -4.57
N ASN A 115 -28.25 -12.95 -3.80
CA ASN A 115 -28.59 -13.63 -2.55
C ASN A 115 -27.85 -13.10 -1.31
N VAL A 116 -26.99 -12.07 -1.41
CA VAL A 116 -26.26 -11.53 -0.25
C VAL A 116 -26.89 -10.23 0.24
N ILE A 117 -27.69 -10.30 1.30
CA ILE A 117 -28.25 -9.12 1.97
C ILE A 117 -27.23 -8.56 2.95
N ILE A 118 -26.66 -7.38 2.66
CA ILE A 118 -25.67 -6.72 3.51
C ILE A 118 -26.39 -5.80 4.50
N ASN A 119 -26.19 -6.03 5.80
CA ASN A 119 -26.73 -5.16 6.85
C ASN A 119 -26.05 -3.77 6.79
N PRO A 120 -26.79 -2.65 6.59
CA PRO A 120 -26.19 -1.32 6.46
C PRO A 120 -25.36 -0.87 7.65
N LYS A 121 -25.74 -1.24 8.88
CA LYS A 121 -24.96 -0.90 10.08
C LYS A 121 -23.64 -1.67 10.14
N LEU A 122 -23.67 -2.95 9.78
CA LEU A 122 -22.44 -3.74 9.68
C LEU A 122 -21.53 -3.21 8.57
N ARG A 123 -22.13 -2.74 7.48
CA ARG A 123 -21.38 -2.15 6.37
C ARG A 123 -20.69 -0.84 6.76
N ASP A 124 -21.36 0.03 7.52
CA ASP A 124 -20.75 1.27 8.02
C ASP A 124 -19.59 1.03 8.99
N ILE A 125 -19.72 0.01 9.84
CA ILE A 125 -18.64 -0.43 10.73
C ILE A 125 -17.47 -0.96 9.92
N GLU A 126 -17.73 -1.86 8.96
CA GLU A 126 -16.73 -2.42 8.05
C GLU A 126 -16.00 -1.31 7.29
N ASP A 127 -16.72 -0.33 6.74
CA ASP A 127 -16.15 0.83 6.05
C ASP A 127 -15.22 1.64 6.95
N THR A 128 -15.62 1.85 8.20
CA THR A 128 -14.80 2.58 9.19
C THR A 128 -13.54 1.79 9.55
N GLU A 129 -13.64 0.46 9.70
CA GLU A 129 -12.51 -0.42 10.00
C GLU A 129 -11.53 -0.48 8.81
N ILE A 130 -12.02 -0.60 7.57
CA ILE A 130 -11.20 -0.60 6.35
C ILE A 130 -10.51 0.76 6.15
N ALA A 131 -11.23 1.87 6.33
CA ALA A 131 -10.67 3.23 6.28
C ALA A 131 -9.49 3.39 7.26
N ARG A 132 -9.62 2.90 8.50
CA ARG A 132 -8.53 2.91 9.49
C ARG A 132 -7.36 2.00 9.08
N ALA A 133 -7.65 0.83 8.52
CA ALA A 133 -6.62 -0.08 8.03
C ALA A 133 -5.80 0.54 6.88
N GLN A 134 -6.43 1.34 6.01
CA GLN A 134 -5.71 2.09 4.99
C GLN A 134 -4.73 3.12 5.58
N ILE A 135 -5.15 3.86 6.61
CA ILE A 135 -4.24 4.79 7.33
C ILE A 135 -3.05 4.02 7.92
N ASP A 136 -3.29 2.88 8.57
CA ASP A 136 -2.22 2.04 9.12
C ASP A 136 -1.28 1.51 8.04
N ILE A 137 -1.82 0.97 6.95
CA ILE A 137 -1.04 0.49 5.80
C ILE A 137 -0.18 1.62 5.23
N TYR A 138 -0.76 2.80 4.98
CA TYR A 138 -0.01 3.95 4.49
C TYR A 138 1.11 4.34 5.47
N ASN A 139 0.79 4.44 6.76
CA ASN A 139 1.76 4.80 7.79
C ASN A 139 2.90 3.79 7.87
N ARG A 140 2.63 2.49 7.75
CA ARG A 140 3.67 1.45 7.82
C ARG A 140 4.48 1.35 6.54
N THR A 141 3.85 1.44 5.37
CA THR A 141 4.46 1.01 4.11
C THR A 141 4.56 2.11 3.05
N GLY A 142 3.92 3.26 3.27
CA GLY A 142 3.77 4.34 2.29
C GLY A 142 2.87 4.00 1.10
N ARG A 143 2.13 2.88 1.16
CA ARG A 143 1.30 2.39 0.04
C ARG A 143 -0.14 2.82 0.17
N ILE A 144 -0.81 2.95 -0.97
CA ILE A 144 -2.23 3.25 -1.09
C ILE A 144 -2.89 2.05 -1.76
N ILE A 145 -3.99 1.54 -1.20
CA ILE A 145 -4.78 0.47 -1.80
C ILE A 145 -5.93 1.13 -2.55
N VAL A 146 -5.75 1.38 -3.86
CA VAL A 146 -6.68 2.26 -4.59
C VAL A 146 -8.07 1.65 -4.73
N ASP A 147 -8.15 0.33 -4.84
CA ASP A 147 -9.39 -0.44 -4.94
C ASP A 147 -9.92 -0.91 -3.57
N ALA A 148 -9.51 -0.25 -2.47
CA ALA A 148 -9.94 -0.65 -1.13
C ALA A 148 -11.45 -0.61 -0.90
N SER A 149 -12.16 0.28 -1.61
CA SER A 149 -13.61 0.40 -1.51
C SER A 149 -14.38 -0.69 -2.28
N VAL A 150 -13.69 -1.52 -3.05
CA VAL A 150 -14.29 -2.66 -3.76
C VAL A 150 -14.61 -3.78 -2.76
N PRO A 151 -15.88 -4.24 -2.69
CA PRO A 151 -16.24 -5.35 -1.80
C PRO A 151 -15.38 -6.60 -2.02
N GLY A 152 -14.88 -7.20 -0.94
CA GLY A 152 -14.08 -8.42 -0.98
C GLY A 152 -12.57 -8.20 -1.08
N ASN A 153 -12.11 -6.99 -1.42
CA ASN A 153 -10.68 -6.66 -1.42
C ASN A 153 -10.11 -6.54 -0.01
N PHE A 154 -10.95 -6.17 0.95
CA PHE A 154 -10.67 -6.23 2.37
C PHE A 154 -11.64 -7.16 3.09
N MET A 155 -11.16 -7.77 4.18
CA MET A 155 -11.95 -8.64 5.04
C MET A 155 -11.78 -8.24 6.49
N VAL A 156 -12.90 -8.00 7.17
CA VAL A 156 -12.95 -7.90 8.63
C VAL A 156 -13.09 -9.30 9.21
N THR A 157 -12.16 -9.70 10.08
CA THR A 157 -12.18 -11.00 10.74
C THR A 157 -13.08 -10.99 11.97
N LYS A 158 -13.41 -12.17 12.50
CA LYS A 158 -14.18 -12.30 13.74
C LYS A 158 -13.51 -11.63 14.94
N SER A 159 -12.17 -11.60 14.96
CA SER A 159 -11.37 -10.94 16.00
C SER A 159 -11.18 -9.44 15.74
N HIS A 160 -11.98 -8.83 14.85
CA HIS A 160 -11.90 -7.40 14.48
C HIS A 160 -10.57 -6.98 13.85
N GLY A 161 -9.83 -7.94 13.26
CA GLY A 161 -8.69 -7.60 12.41
C GLY A 161 -9.16 -7.28 11.00
N VAL A 162 -8.57 -6.27 10.36
CA VAL A 162 -8.81 -5.99 8.93
C VAL A 162 -7.65 -6.57 8.13
N VAL A 163 -7.97 -7.32 7.07
CA VAL A 163 -6.99 -7.94 6.19
C VAL A 163 -7.21 -7.46 4.76
N CYS A 164 -6.14 -7.02 4.10
CA CYS A 164 -6.12 -6.72 2.67
C CYS A 164 -5.91 -8.04 1.88
N ILE A 165 -6.96 -8.54 1.24
CA ILE A 165 -6.96 -9.83 0.53
C ILE A 165 -6.60 -9.67 -0.95
N ASP A 166 -7.02 -8.56 -1.56
CA ASP A 166 -6.54 -8.18 -2.88
C ASP A 166 -5.50 -7.07 -2.76
N ILE A 167 -4.32 -7.37 -3.29
CA ILE A 167 -3.09 -6.57 -3.14
C ILE A 167 -2.59 -6.05 -4.50
N GLY A 168 -3.30 -6.37 -5.59
CA GLY A 168 -2.90 -6.00 -6.94
C GLY A 168 -2.70 -4.49 -7.07
N MET A 169 -3.63 -3.71 -6.49
CA MET A 169 -3.63 -2.24 -6.53
C MET A 169 -3.03 -1.60 -5.28
N ALA A 170 -2.12 -2.30 -4.59
CA ALA A 170 -1.31 -1.73 -3.52
C ALA A 170 -0.17 -0.87 -4.09
N LEU A 171 -0.50 0.35 -4.49
CA LEU A 171 0.42 1.25 -5.21
C LEU A 171 1.37 1.97 -4.27
N LEU A 172 2.60 2.15 -4.75
CA LEU A 172 3.55 3.10 -4.19
C LEU A 172 3.63 4.22 -5.24
N LEU A 173 2.79 5.25 -5.07
CA LEU A 173 2.62 6.33 -6.04
C LEU A 173 3.71 7.36 -5.85
N GLU A 174 4.78 7.15 -6.58
CA GLU A 174 5.93 8.04 -6.62
C GLU A 174 6.02 8.55 -8.07
N ASP A 175 5.07 9.40 -8.48
CA ASP A 175 4.97 9.83 -9.89
C ASP A 175 6.20 10.62 -10.37
N LYS A 176 6.99 11.17 -9.45
CA LYS A 176 8.29 11.79 -9.73
C LYS A 176 9.45 10.79 -9.81
N GLU A 177 9.27 9.53 -9.39
CA GLU A 177 10.27 8.49 -9.61
C GLU A 177 10.46 8.27 -11.10
N THR A 178 9.39 8.18 -11.90
CA THR A 178 9.47 7.93 -13.34
C THR A 178 10.20 9.07 -14.08
N ALA A 179 9.89 10.33 -13.77
CA ALA A 179 10.55 11.49 -14.38
C ALA A 179 12.04 11.62 -13.97
N CYS A 180 12.40 11.27 -12.73
CA CYS A 180 13.80 11.26 -12.29
C CYS A 180 14.57 10.01 -12.79
N LEU A 181 13.87 8.90 -13.05
CA LEU A 181 14.41 7.62 -13.52
C LEU A 181 14.49 7.51 -15.05
N ASP A 182 13.80 8.38 -15.80
CA ASP A 182 13.89 8.43 -17.27
C ASP A 182 15.30 8.80 -17.76
N MET A 183 16.13 9.45 -16.93
CA MET A 183 17.55 9.68 -17.22
C MET A 183 18.42 8.40 -17.18
N TYR A 184 17.94 7.26 -16.67
CA TYR A 184 18.78 6.08 -16.39
C TYR A 184 18.15 4.72 -16.78
N ALA A 185 17.30 4.67 -17.82
CA ALA A 185 16.48 3.51 -18.20
C ALA A 185 17.24 2.18 -18.45
N ARG A 186 16.79 1.02 -17.92
CA ARG A 186 15.79 0.14 -18.57
C ARG A 186 15.02 -0.81 -17.61
N ARG A 187 13.83 -1.20 -18.11
CA ARG A 187 12.71 -2.04 -17.60
C ARG A 187 11.78 -1.43 -16.53
N LYS A 188 10.51 -1.31 -16.94
CA LYS A 188 9.34 -0.84 -16.19
C LYS A 188 8.74 -2.03 -15.44
N SER A 189 8.28 -1.87 -14.21
CA SER A 189 7.05 -2.58 -13.85
C SER A 189 5.97 -1.93 -14.71
N PHE A 190 5.61 -2.58 -15.81
CA PHE A 190 4.55 -2.09 -16.71
C PHE A 190 3.23 -1.82 -15.96
N VAL A 191 3.11 -2.37 -14.74
CA VAL A 191 1.93 -2.42 -13.87
C VAL A 191 1.74 -1.20 -12.95
N SER A 192 2.71 -0.31 -12.74
CA SER A 192 2.49 0.82 -11.81
C SER A 192 2.06 2.11 -12.52
N ASN A 193 2.88 2.71 -13.40
CA ASN A 193 2.55 4.03 -13.94
C ASN A 193 1.80 4.00 -15.27
N SER A 194 2.16 3.16 -16.24
CA SER A 194 1.36 3.04 -17.49
C SER A 194 0.01 2.38 -17.23
N THR A 195 -0.02 1.39 -16.33
CA THR A 195 -1.29 0.87 -15.81
C THR A 195 -1.99 1.94 -15.00
N TRP A 196 -1.35 2.72 -14.13
CA TRP A 196 -2.03 3.85 -13.49
C TRP A 196 -2.57 4.85 -14.51
N GLU A 197 -1.82 5.35 -15.48
CA GLU A 197 -2.35 6.27 -16.50
C GLU A 197 -3.54 5.70 -17.30
N THR A 198 -3.50 4.40 -17.63
CA THR A 198 -4.57 3.72 -18.37
C THR A 198 -5.78 3.37 -17.49
N VAL A 199 -5.50 2.89 -16.28
CA VAL A 199 -6.48 2.32 -15.34
C VAL A 199 -6.96 3.37 -14.36
N HIS A 200 -6.27 4.50 -14.17
CA HIS A 200 -6.64 5.60 -13.28
C HIS A 200 -7.92 6.23 -13.78
N THR A 201 -8.05 6.55 -15.06
CA THR A 201 -9.30 7.08 -15.60
C THR A 201 -10.47 6.11 -15.33
N ASP A 202 -10.28 4.83 -15.68
CA ASP A 202 -11.30 3.79 -15.48
C ASP A 202 -11.61 3.52 -13.99
N MET A 203 -10.61 3.45 -13.12
CA MET A 203 -10.78 3.24 -11.68
C MET A 203 -11.34 4.47 -11.00
N HIS A 204 -10.85 5.65 -11.35
CA HIS A 204 -11.33 6.90 -10.81
C HIS A 204 -12.83 7.02 -11.12
N ASP A 205 -13.23 6.75 -12.36
CA ASP A 205 -14.62 6.82 -12.76
C ASP A 205 -15.50 5.70 -12.17
N ARG A 206 -14.98 4.47 -12.05
CA ARG A 206 -15.76 3.32 -11.55
C ARG A 206 -15.76 3.14 -10.03
N ILE A 207 -14.66 3.49 -9.36
CA ILE A 207 -14.40 3.16 -7.95
C ILE A 207 -14.46 4.42 -7.07
N LEU A 208 -13.90 5.53 -7.54
CA LEU A 208 -13.76 6.74 -6.71
C LEU A 208 -14.88 7.77 -6.96
N LYS A 209 -15.40 7.88 -8.19
CA LYS A 209 -16.49 8.82 -8.51
C LYS A 209 -17.87 8.30 -8.17
N ASP A 210 -18.11 6.99 -8.15
CA ASP A 210 -19.44 6.43 -7.88
C ASP A 210 -19.85 6.77 -6.42
N PRO A 211 -20.75 7.75 -6.20
CA PRO A 211 -21.12 8.19 -4.86
C PRO A 211 -21.95 7.15 -4.12
N VAL A 212 -22.39 6.09 -4.82
CA VAL A 212 -23.21 4.98 -4.30
C VAL A 212 -22.34 3.74 -4.03
N GLY A 213 -21.01 3.88 -4.11
CA GLY A 213 -20.09 2.82 -3.72
C GLY A 213 -20.37 2.36 -2.27
N PRO A 214 -20.25 1.05 -1.98
CA PRO A 214 -20.70 0.50 -0.71
C PRO A 214 -19.79 0.83 0.48
N LEU A 215 -18.69 1.58 0.29
CA LEU A 215 -17.69 1.96 1.30
C LEU A 215 -17.23 3.43 1.12
N PRO A 216 -18.10 4.42 1.35
CA PRO A 216 -17.81 5.84 1.10
C PRO A 216 -16.64 6.39 1.94
N LYS A 217 -16.49 6.00 3.21
CA LYS A 217 -15.39 6.49 4.07
C LYS A 217 -14.05 5.98 3.57
N THR A 218 -13.99 4.71 3.15
CA THR A 218 -12.82 4.08 2.55
C THR A 218 -12.43 4.79 1.26
N ALA A 219 -13.40 5.10 0.38
CA ALA A 219 -13.14 5.85 -0.85
C ALA A 219 -12.61 7.26 -0.55
N ALA A 220 -13.17 7.97 0.43
CA ALA A 220 -12.71 9.29 0.85
C ALA A 220 -11.27 9.25 1.40
N ILE A 221 -10.91 8.23 2.21
CA ILE A 221 -9.53 8.01 2.64
C ILE A 221 -8.62 7.78 1.44
N THR A 222 -9.00 6.92 0.49
CA THR A 222 -8.19 6.68 -0.71
C THR A 222 -7.91 8.00 -1.44
N LYS A 223 -8.94 8.83 -1.68
CA LYS A 223 -8.78 10.15 -2.32
C LYS A 223 -7.86 11.09 -1.52
N ALA A 224 -8.05 11.18 -0.21
CA ALA A 224 -7.20 11.99 0.66
C ALA A 224 -5.73 11.56 0.60
N LEU A 225 -5.46 10.24 0.59
CA LEU A 225 -4.09 9.72 0.46
C LEU A 225 -3.48 10.02 -0.92
N LEU A 226 -4.27 9.92 -1.99
CA LEU A 226 -3.84 10.28 -3.35
C LEU A 226 -3.46 11.76 -3.43
N PHE A 227 -4.28 12.65 -2.85
CA PHE A 227 -4.00 14.08 -2.74
C PHE A 227 -2.70 14.34 -1.98
N ILE A 228 -2.54 13.75 -0.79
CA ILE A 228 -1.32 13.87 0.00
C ILE A 228 -0.09 13.45 -0.81
N LYS A 229 -0.16 12.33 -1.55
CA LYS A 229 0.98 11.87 -2.35
C LYS A 229 1.33 12.78 -3.52
N ALA A 230 0.34 13.38 -4.18
CA ALA A 230 0.58 14.29 -5.29
C ALA A 230 1.27 15.59 -4.85
N TYR A 231 0.89 16.14 -3.70
CA TYR A 231 1.29 17.50 -3.30
C TYR A 231 2.24 17.58 -2.11
N ARG A 232 2.20 16.59 -1.20
CA ARG A 232 3.03 16.51 0.00
C ARG A 232 3.59 15.10 0.18
N PRO A 233 4.42 14.61 -0.78
CA PRO A 233 4.98 13.25 -0.75
C PRO A 233 5.88 13.00 0.47
N ASP A 234 6.32 14.08 1.14
CA ASP A 234 7.07 14.07 2.40
C ASP A 234 6.23 13.59 3.60
N ILE A 235 4.90 13.67 3.55
CA ILE A 235 4.04 13.22 4.65
C ILE A 235 4.06 11.69 4.74
N ALA A 236 4.86 11.17 5.68
CA ALA A 236 5.04 9.74 5.92
C ALA A 236 4.16 9.18 7.05
N SER A 237 3.41 10.03 7.76
CA SER A 237 2.35 9.63 8.68
C SER A 237 1.11 10.49 8.44
N VAL A 238 -0.05 9.85 8.37
CA VAL A 238 -1.36 10.46 8.11
C VAL A 238 -2.34 10.18 9.26
N ASP A 239 -1.83 10.06 10.48
CA ASP A 239 -2.68 9.84 11.68
C ASP A 239 -3.74 10.94 11.87
N PHE A 240 -3.50 12.15 11.36
CA PHE A 240 -4.47 13.25 11.38
C PHE A 240 -5.73 12.96 10.53
N LEU A 241 -5.68 11.98 9.61
CA LEU A 241 -6.85 11.48 8.87
C LEU A 241 -7.81 10.64 9.73
N LYS A 242 -7.48 10.36 10.99
CA LYS A 242 -8.46 9.82 11.95
C LYS A 242 -9.58 10.83 12.25
N ASN A 243 -9.37 12.12 11.94
CA ASN A 243 -10.41 13.15 11.95
C ASN A 243 -11.17 13.14 10.62
N THR A 244 -12.46 12.76 10.64
CA THR A 244 -13.29 12.65 9.42
C THR A 244 -13.40 13.95 8.65
N LYS A 245 -13.37 15.11 9.32
CA LYS A 245 -13.40 16.42 8.66
C LYS A 245 -12.17 16.65 7.78
N HIS A 246 -11.00 16.21 8.23
CA HIS A 246 -9.77 16.31 7.43
C HIS A 246 -9.84 15.42 6.19
N VAL A 247 -10.42 14.21 6.34
CA VAL A 247 -10.64 13.29 5.21
C VAL A 247 -11.57 13.89 4.18
N GLU A 248 -12.71 14.44 4.62
CA GLU A 248 -13.70 15.09 3.75
C GLU A 248 -13.08 16.25 2.97
N GLN A 249 -12.34 17.13 3.65
CA GLN A 249 -11.66 18.27 3.02
C GLN A 249 -10.64 17.84 1.96
N LEU A 250 -9.80 16.85 2.26
CA LEU A 250 -8.77 16.38 1.33
C LEU A 250 -9.36 15.54 0.18
N ALA A 251 -10.40 14.77 0.45
CA ALA A 251 -11.13 14.05 -0.59
C ALA A 251 -11.81 15.03 -1.55
N GLN A 252 -12.40 16.11 -1.03
CA GLN A 252 -12.95 17.18 -1.86
C GLN A 252 -11.86 17.88 -2.68
N ALA A 253 -10.73 18.21 -2.06
CA ALA A 253 -9.58 18.82 -2.75
C ALA A 253 -9.00 17.92 -3.86
N TYR A 254 -9.13 16.60 -3.74
CA TYR A 254 -8.80 15.64 -4.78
C TYR A 254 -9.79 15.65 -5.95
N ASP A 255 -11.09 15.67 -5.66
CA ASP A 255 -12.15 15.60 -6.67
C ASP A 255 -12.27 16.88 -7.51
N THR A 256 -11.96 18.04 -6.92
CA THR A 256 -12.12 19.34 -7.58
C THR A 256 -10.81 19.84 -8.17
N SER A 257 -10.86 20.31 -9.42
CA SER A 257 -9.78 21.08 -10.02
C SER A 257 -9.89 22.59 -9.74
N THR A 258 -10.77 23.02 -8.83
CA THR A 258 -10.92 24.44 -8.49
C THR A 258 -9.86 24.84 -7.48
N ASP A 259 -9.26 26.02 -7.70
CA ASP A 259 -8.14 26.52 -6.90
C ASP A 259 -8.47 26.58 -5.40
N THR A 260 -9.70 26.96 -5.02
CA THR A 260 -10.04 27.18 -3.59
C THR A 260 -10.03 25.92 -2.73
N ALA A 261 -10.66 24.83 -3.19
CA ALA A 261 -10.70 23.59 -2.41
C ALA A 261 -9.31 22.92 -2.41
N HIS A 262 -8.61 23.03 -3.54
CA HIS A 262 -7.22 22.63 -3.67
C HIS A 262 -6.32 23.34 -2.64
N ASP A 263 -6.33 24.67 -2.62
CA ASP A 263 -5.56 25.51 -1.70
C ASP A 263 -5.91 25.24 -0.23
N THR A 264 -7.20 25.02 0.07
CA THR A 264 -7.66 24.65 1.41
C THR A 264 -7.06 23.30 1.84
N GLY A 265 -7.01 22.34 0.93
CA GLY A 265 -6.36 21.05 1.15
C GLY A 265 -4.87 21.20 1.44
N ILE A 266 -4.15 22.00 0.65
CA ILE A 266 -2.72 22.28 0.88
C ILE A 266 -2.50 22.98 2.23
N ALA A 267 -3.29 24.01 2.53
CA ALA A 267 -3.20 24.74 3.80
C ALA A 267 -3.47 23.82 5.01
N LEU A 268 -4.41 22.88 4.89
CA LEU A 268 -4.63 21.85 5.90
C LEU A 268 -3.39 20.97 6.10
N LEU A 269 -2.75 20.52 5.02
CA LEU A 269 -1.53 19.70 5.13
C LEU A 269 -0.37 20.46 5.76
N GLU A 270 -0.20 21.75 5.44
CA GLU A 270 0.80 22.61 6.10
C GLU A 270 0.55 22.79 7.59
N LYS A 271 -0.72 22.94 7.96
CA LYS A 271 -1.12 23.06 9.37
C LYS A 271 -0.85 21.77 10.15
N GLU A 272 -1.25 20.63 9.61
CA GLU A 272 -1.16 19.33 10.30
C GLU A 272 0.26 18.75 10.28
N GLN A 273 1.03 19.02 9.23
CA GLN A 273 2.38 18.52 9.02
C GLN A 273 3.25 19.62 8.38
N PRO A 274 3.69 20.63 9.15
CA PRO A 274 4.50 21.72 8.61
C PRO A 274 5.80 21.20 8.04
N MET A 275 6.17 21.71 6.87
CA MET A 275 7.43 21.36 6.23
C MET A 275 8.58 22.14 6.87
N ASN A 276 9.47 21.45 7.57
CA ASN A 276 10.65 22.00 8.20
C ASN A 276 11.78 20.97 8.18
N LEU A 277 12.97 21.38 8.62
CA LEU A 277 14.13 20.50 8.64
C LEU A 277 13.88 19.19 9.41
N ILE A 278 13.14 19.24 10.52
CA ILE A 278 12.84 18.07 11.35
C ILE A 278 11.91 17.10 10.61
N SER A 279 10.81 17.60 10.02
CA SER A 279 9.88 16.74 9.28
C SER A 279 10.57 16.14 8.06
N MET A 280 11.35 16.91 7.31
CA MET A 280 12.12 16.41 6.18
C MET A 280 13.14 15.32 6.57
N LYS A 281 13.90 15.51 7.67
CA LYS A 281 14.82 14.47 8.18
C LYS A 281 14.08 13.18 8.46
N LYS A 282 12.94 13.25 9.17
CA LYS A 282 12.09 12.09 9.48
C LYS A 282 11.57 11.41 8.22
N SER A 283 11.16 12.18 7.21
CA SER A 283 10.64 11.65 5.95
C SER A 283 11.71 10.92 5.14
N CYS A 284 12.89 11.53 4.98
CA CYS A 284 14.02 10.87 4.33
C CYS A 284 14.50 9.63 5.10
N GLU A 285 14.59 9.71 6.43
CA GLU A 285 14.91 8.56 7.28
C GLU A 285 13.91 7.42 7.05
N LYS A 286 12.60 7.72 7.07
CA LYS A 286 11.57 6.71 6.87
C LYS A 286 11.64 6.05 5.50
N VAL A 287 11.91 6.82 4.45
CA VAL A 287 12.14 6.28 3.10
C VAL A 287 13.31 5.29 3.08
N LEU A 288 14.43 5.64 3.71
CA LEU A 288 15.63 4.80 3.77
C LEU A 288 15.43 3.57 4.68
N LEU A 289 14.72 3.71 5.80
CA LEU A 289 14.34 2.60 6.67
C LEU A 289 13.37 1.65 5.98
N ASN A 290 12.42 2.15 5.19
CA ASN A 290 11.54 1.32 4.37
C ASN A 290 12.33 0.49 3.36
N TYR A 291 13.37 1.07 2.74
CA TYR A 291 14.29 0.31 1.90
C TYR A 291 14.98 -0.81 2.69
N ILE A 292 15.53 -0.51 3.87
CA ILE A 292 16.20 -1.50 4.73
C ILE A 292 15.24 -2.62 5.12
N ASN A 293 14.05 -2.26 5.58
CA ASN A 293 13.01 -3.19 6.02
C ASN A 293 12.48 -4.05 4.86
N SER A 294 12.52 -3.56 3.62
CA SER A 294 12.19 -4.36 2.44
C SER A 294 13.19 -5.49 2.17
N ARG A 295 14.37 -5.45 2.81
CA ARG A 295 15.44 -6.45 2.67
C ARG A 295 15.54 -7.35 3.89
N GLY A 296 15.13 -6.90 5.07
CA GLY A 296 15.31 -7.62 6.32
C GLY A 296 14.90 -6.77 7.52
N GLU A 297 15.54 -6.98 8.65
CA GLU A 297 15.29 -6.24 9.89
C GLU A 297 16.60 -5.70 10.46
N LEU A 298 16.56 -4.54 11.13
CA LEU A 298 17.66 -4.07 11.96
C LEU A 298 17.45 -4.60 13.37
N GLY A 299 18.40 -5.38 13.89
CA GLY A 299 18.40 -5.80 15.29
C GLY A 299 18.73 -4.64 16.25
N GLU A 300 18.70 -4.92 17.55
CA GLU A 300 18.97 -3.93 18.62
C GLU A 300 20.30 -3.19 18.43
N ASN A 301 21.33 -3.88 17.94
CA ASN A 301 22.65 -3.30 17.69
C ASN A 301 22.78 -2.61 16.32
N LYS A 302 21.65 -2.33 15.65
CA LYS A 302 21.60 -1.84 14.25
C LYS A 302 22.30 -2.77 13.24
N VAL A 303 22.52 -4.03 13.62
CA VAL A 303 23.03 -5.07 12.74
C VAL A 303 21.89 -5.55 11.86
N PHE A 304 22.10 -5.49 10.55
CA PHE A 304 21.11 -5.92 9.59
C PHE A 304 21.04 -7.45 9.50
N LYS A 305 19.82 -7.98 9.57
CA LYS A 305 19.51 -9.40 9.37
C LYS A 305 18.62 -9.54 8.15
N ALA A 306 19.18 -10.11 7.08
CA ALA A 306 18.46 -10.31 5.83
C ALA A 306 17.24 -11.23 6.02
N SER A 307 16.14 -10.87 5.37
CA SER A 307 14.97 -11.75 5.21
C SER A 307 15.33 -13.00 4.42
N ARG A 308 14.58 -14.10 4.61
CA ARG A 308 14.78 -15.35 3.85
C ARG A 308 14.73 -15.14 2.34
N ILE A 309 13.81 -14.29 1.86
CA ILE A 309 13.70 -13.94 0.44
C ILE A 309 14.96 -13.23 -0.04
N THR A 310 15.49 -12.30 0.75
CA THR A 310 16.72 -11.58 0.38
C THR A 310 17.93 -12.49 0.38
N GLN A 311 18.04 -13.40 1.35
CA GLN A 311 19.11 -14.41 1.40
C GLN A 311 19.11 -15.32 0.16
N TYR A 312 17.94 -15.73 -0.32
CA TYR A 312 17.83 -16.66 -1.45
C TYR A 312 18.00 -15.99 -2.82
N PHE A 313 17.44 -14.79 -3.01
CA PHE A 313 17.31 -14.19 -4.35
C PHE A 313 18.27 -13.03 -4.63
N ARG A 314 19.14 -12.64 -3.69
CA ARG A 314 19.98 -11.44 -3.84
C ARG A 314 21.45 -11.71 -3.57
N ASN A 315 22.30 -10.95 -4.26
CA ASN A 315 23.73 -10.90 -3.95
C ASN A 315 23.92 -10.30 -2.55
N THR A 316 24.45 -11.11 -1.62
CA THR A 316 24.56 -10.75 -0.20
C THR A 316 25.50 -9.55 0.00
N LEU A 317 26.66 -9.55 -0.66
CA LEU A 317 27.65 -8.47 -0.57
C LEU A 317 27.06 -7.13 -1.04
N LEU A 318 26.43 -7.14 -2.22
CA LEU A 318 25.80 -5.95 -2.79
C LEU A 318 24.63 -5.44 -1.92
N THR A 319 23.87 -6.37 -1.33
CA THR A 319 22.78 -6.01 -0.40
C THR A 319 23.34 -5.31 0.82
N ASN A 320 24.32 -5.90 1.51
CA ASN A 320 24.92 -5.33 2.71
C ASN A 320 25.52 -3.95 2.43
N LEU A 321 26.26 -3.79 1.33
CA LEU A 321 26.84 -2.50 0.97
C LEU A 321 25.77 -1.40 0.76
N LYS A 322 24.61 -1.74 0.18
CA LYS A 322 23.48 -0.79 0.05
C LYS A 322 22.84 -0.47 1.40
N ILE A 323 22.72 -1.46 2.28
CA ILE A 323 22.18 -1.26 3.64
C ILE A 323 23.09 -0.35 4.45
N ASP A 324 24.40 -0.62 4.44
CA ASP A 324 25.40 0.21 5.14
C ASP A 324 25.38 1.65 4.59
N SER A 325 25.26 1.80 3.27
CA SER A 325 25.13 3.10 2.61
C SER A 325 23.87 3.84 3.06
N ALA A 326 22.73 3.15 3.15
CA ALA A 326 21.48 3.72 3.64
C ALA A 326 21.58 4.15 5.12
N GLN A 327 22.16 3.31 5.99
CA GLN A 327 22.37 3.62 7.41
C GLN A 327 23.32 4.81 7.62
N LEU A 328 24.42 4.86 6.85
CA LEU A 328 25.35 5.99 6.88
C LEU A 328 24.67 7.28 6.44
N LEU A 329 23.86 7.22 5.38
CA LEU A 329 23.12 8.38 4.90
C LEU A 329 22.08 8.87 5.92
N ILE A 330 21.36 7.97 6.60
CA ILE A 330 20.46 8.35 7.71
C ILE A 330 21.22 9.14 8.77
N LYS A 331 22.41 8.67 9.20
CA LYS A 331 23.24 9.38 10.18
C LYS A 331 23.63 10.78 9.69
N LYS A 332 24.01 10.91 8.43
CA LYS A 332 24.40 12.18 7.80
C LYS A 332 23.23 13.15 7.68
N ILE A 333 22.05 12.66 7.32
CA ILE A 333 20.80 13.45 7.26
C ILE A 333 20.45 13.97 8.67
N HIS A 334 20.57 13.15 9.70
CA HIS A 334 20.33 13.58 11.07
C HIS A 334 21.33 14.64 11.54
N ALA A 335 22.60 14.53 11.15
CA ALA A 335 23.65 15.49 11.49
C ALA A 335 23.53 16.83 10.74
N ALA A 336 22.85 16.86 9.59
CA ALA A 336 22.72 18.06 8.77
C ALA A 336 22.01 19.20 9.52
N CYS A 337 22.54 20.41 9.46
CA CYS A 337 21.97 21.60 10.08
C CYS A 337 21.06 22.40 9.13
N SER A 338 21.01 22.04 7.84
CA SER A 338 20.17 22.72 6.85
C SER A 338 19.64 21.77 5.77
N ILE A 339 18.71 22.28 4.96
CA ILE A 339 18.15 21.55 3.81
C ILE A 339 19.23 21.30 2.75
N GLU A 340 20.08 22.30 2.51
CA GLU A 340 21.17 22.26 1.53
C GLU A 340 22.20 21.21 1.90
N GLU A 341 22.49 21.03 3.19
CA GLU A 341 23.38 19.96 3.66
C GLU A 341 22.78 18.56 3.40
N ILE A 342 21.47 18.39 3.62
CA ILE A 342 20.77 17.14 3.26
C ILE A 342 20.89 16.89 1.76
N GLN A 343 20.57 17.88 0.92
CA GLN A 343 20.66 17.78 -0.54
C GLN A 343 22.08 17.43 -1.01
N LYS A 344 23.11 18.01 -0.37
CA LYS A 344 24.53 17.71 -0.65
C LYS A 344 24.86 16.26 -0.33
N GLU A 345 24.43 15.74 0.81
CA GLU A 345 24.68 14.35 1.19
C GLU A 345 23.91 13.35 0.30
N LEU A 346 22.68 13.67 -0.11
CA LEU A 346 21.90 12.89 -1.08
C LEU A 346 22.56 12.85 -2.47
N SER A 347 23.13 13.97 -2.90
CA SER A 347 23.87 14.06 -4.17
C SER A 347 25.14 13.21 -4.14
N LYS A 348 25.92 13.26 -3.04
CA LYS A 348 27.08 12.38 -2.85
C LYS A 348 26.66 10.90 -2.86
N ALA A 349 25.57 10.55 -2.18
CA ALA A 349 25.06 9.18 -2.13
C ALA A 349 24.67 8.64 -3.51
N SER A 350 24.21 9.51 -4.41
CA SER A 350 23.82 9.14 -5.78
C SER A 350 25.01 8.80 -6.68
N ASN A 351 26.19 9.32 -6.37
CA ASN A 351 27.41 9.09 -7.15
C ASN A 351 28.15 7.81 -6.73
N PHE A 352 27.62 7.01 -5.80
CA PHE A 352 28.27 5.78 -5.40
C PHE A 352 28.35 4.79 -6.57
N PRO A 353 29.52 4.16 -6.82
CA PRO A 353 29.70 3.19 -7.92
C PRO A 353 28.69 2.03 -7.91
N ILE A 354 28.12 1.72 -6.75
CA ILE A 354 27.08 0.71 -6.57
C ILE A 354 25.79 1.00 -7.33
N LEU A 355 25.56 2.28 -7.69
CA LEU A 355 24.42 2.76 -8.46
C LEU A 355 24.73 2.90 -9.95
N ALA A 356 26.01 2.94 -10.33
CA ALA A 356 26.45 3.20 -11.71
C ALA A 356 26.14 2.05 -12.69
N LYS A 357 25.85 0.83 -12.21
CA LYS A 357 25.67 -0.36 -13.07
C LYS A 357 24.32 -0.47 -13.79
N GLY A 358 23.61 0.62 -14.07
CA GLY A 358 22.39 0.64 -14.90
C GLY A 358 21.21 -0.20 -14.38
N HIS A 359 21.32 -0.82 -13.21
CA HIS A 359 20.26 -1.60 -12.60
C HIS A 359 19.49 -0.76 -11.59
N LYS A 360 18.20 -0.54 -11.88
CA LYS A 360 17.22 0.04 -10.96
C LYS A 360 17.23 -0.74 -9.65
N SER A 361 17.86 -0.18 -8.63
CA SER A 361 17.86 -0.78 -7.31
C SER A 361 16.90 -0.04 -6.42
N GLY A 362 16.20 -0.74 -5.53
CA GLY A 362 15.31 -0.10 -4.57
C GLY A 362 16.02 0.95 -3.69
N PHE A 363 17.35 0.90 -3.59
CA PHE A 363 18.12 1.95 -2.92
C PHE A 363 18.17 3.24 -3.76
N ALA A 364 18.36 3.13 -5.08
CA ALA A 364 18.36 4.27 -6.00
C ALA A 364 17.00 5.00 -5.98
N THR A 365 15.92 4.21 -6.02
CA THR A 365 14.54 4.66 -5.78
C THR A 365 14.44 5.51 -4.52
N SER A 366 14.83 4.95 -3.37
CA SER A 366 14.77 5.66 -2.09
C SER A 366 15.61 6.93 -2.05
N LEU A 367 16.75 6.98 -2.73
CA LEU A 367 17.54 8.21 -2.87
C LEU A 367 16.82 9.27 -3.71
N GLY A 368 16.21 8.87 -4.84
CA GLY A 368 15.40 9.76 -5.67
C GLY A 368 14.25 10.39 -4.89
N LEU A 369 13.57 9.62 -4.05
CA LEU A 369 12.51 10.12 -3.17
C LEU A 369 13.02 11.10 -2.12
N CYS A 370 14.13 10.78 -1.45
CA CYS A 370 14.72 11.71 -0.49
C CYS A 370 15.07 13.04 -1.18
N LYS A 371 15.53 13.01 -2.44
CA LYS A 371 15.79 14.23 -3.22
C LYS A 371 14.51 15.02 -3.48
N ILE A 372 13.45 14.36 -3.95
CA ILE A 372 12.15 14.99 -4.19
C ILE A 372 11.64 15.66 -2.92
N ILE A 373 11.69 14.95 -1.79
CA ILE A 373 11.32 15.47 -0.47
C ILE A 373 12.16 16.71 -0.14
N SER A 374 13.48 16.65 -0.35
CA SER A 374 14.38 17.76 -0.05
C SER A 374 14.26 18.97 -0.98
N GLN A 375 13.56 18.83 -2.10
CA GLN A 375 13.32 19.89 -3.08
C GLN A 375 11.96 20.56 -2.89
N VAL A 376 11.08 20.04 -2.04
CA VAL A 376 9.81 20.71 -1.78
C VAL A 376 10.10 22.00 -1.01
N THR A 377 9.65 23.12 -1.56
CA THR A 377 9.88 24.44 -0.97
C THR A 377 9.08 24.55 0.32
N PRO A 378 9.71 24.90 1.46
CA PRO A 378 8.97 25.17 2.68
C PRO A 378 7.99 26.31 2.46
N SER A 379 6.76 26.11 2.92
CA SER A 379 5.66 27.06 2.78
C SER A 379 5.85 28.34 3.60
N SER A 380 6.85 28.38 4.50
CA SER A 380 7.27 29.58 5.24
C SER A 380 8.79 29.84 5.07
N PRO A 381 9.20 31.05 4.68
CA PRO A 381 10.61 31.45 4.54
C PRO A 381 11.37 31.55 5.87
N GLU A 382 10.71 31.47 7.03
CA GLU A 382 11.33 31.60 8.36
C GLU A 382 12.20 30.38 8.77
N LEU A 383 12.23 29.33 7.96
CA LEU A 383 12.84 28.03 8.29
C LEU A 383 14.28 27.82 7.79
N THR A 384 14.87 28.79 7.09
CA THR A 384 16.26 28.69 6.59
C THR A 384 17.32 28.95 7.67
N HIS A 385 16.94 29.49 8.84
CA HIS A 385 17.88 29.84 9.90
C HIS A 385 17.40 29.47 11.31
N THR A 386 17.27 28.17 11.59
CA THR A 386 17.29 27.74 13.00
C THR A 386 18.74 27.74 13.47
N LYS A 387 19.25 28.89 13.96
CA LYS A 387 20.43 28.89 14.82
C LYS A 387 20.11 28.01 16.02
N ALA A 388 20.71 26.83 16.08
CA ALA A 388 20.65 25.96 17.24
C ALA A 388 21.20 26.74 18.44
N LYS A 389 20.31 27.26 19.29
CA LYS A 389 20.67 27.54 20.67
C LYS A 389 20.85 26.19 21.34
N MET A 390 22.09 25.70 21.36
CA MET A 390 22.48 24.61 22.24
C MET A 390 22.32 25.11 23.68
N PHE A 391 21.52 24.37 24.45
CA PHE A 391 21.65 24.32 25.91
C PHE A 391 22.66 23.24 26.26
#